data_AF-A0A3C1LPS9-F1
#
_entry.id   AF-A0A3C1LPS9-F1
#
_cell.length_a   1.000
_cell.length_b   1.000
_cell.length_c   1.000
_cell.angle_alpha   90.00
_cell.angle_beta   90.00
_cell.angle_gamma   90.00
#
_symmetry.space_group_name_H-M   'P 1'
#
loop_
_entity.id
_entity.type
_entity.pdbx_description
1 polymer ?
#
loop_
_entity_poly.entity_id
_entity_poly.type
_entity_poly.pdbx_seq_one_letter_code
_entity_poly.pdbx_strand_id
1 'polypeptide(L)'
;MKTKHALICLLLLILASALFAQPKIPRMYVQKLVLDNGKLPFVTWLDKVSAPEYLLEAWITDRPFDLLSTDTHTVHHLAVSQVGDGIKFPFTVVAKLQLGNFKFHWHPGEIIHFRLTHKETGQIKEWEEEIPEGSYLIKHLEDPIVIPPYSKDK
;
A
#
# COMPACT_ATOMS: atom_id res chain seq x y z
N MET A 1 -41.01 -13.61 -32.85
CA MET A 1 -41.01 -13.97 -31.40
C MET A 1 -39.62 -14.23 -30.81
N LYS A 2 -38.62 -14.69 -31.60
CA LYS A 2 -37.25 -15.00 -31.11
C LYS A 2 -36.38 -13.77 -30.76
N THR A 3 -36.56 -12.65 -31.47
CA THR A 3 -35.76 -11.41 -31.29
C THR A 3 -36.02 -10.68 -29.97
N LYS A 4 -37.25 -10.73 -29.43
CA LYS A 4 -37.60 -10.08 -28.15
C LYS A 4 -36.95 -10.78 -26.95
N HIS A 5 -36.89 -12.11 -26.97
CA HIS A 5 -36.26 -12.91 -25.91
C HIS A 5 -34.73 -12.73 -25.91
N ALA A 6 -34.11 -12.67 -27.09
CA ALA A 6 -32.67 -12.38 -27.20
C ALA A 6 -32.32 -10.98 -26.65
N LEU A 7 -33.17 -9.97 -26.90
CA LEU A 7 -32.96 -8.62 -26.38
C LEU A 7 -33.07 -8.56 -24.85
N ILE A 8 -34.03 -9.29 -24.26
CA ILE A 8 -34.20 -9.38 -22.80
C ILE A 8 -32.98 -10.09 -22.17
N CYS A 9 -32.51 -11.19 -22.75
CA CYS A 9 -31.31 -11.87 -22.26
C CYS A 9 -30.06 -10.98 -22.33
N LEU A 10 -29.91 -10.19 -23.41
CA LEU A 10 -28.79 -9.25 -23.54
C LEU A 10 -28.85 -8.14 -22.48
N LEU A 11 -30.03 -7.57 -22.23
CA LEU A 11 -30.24 -6.58 -21.16
C LEU A 11 -29.94 -7.16 -19.77
N LEU A 12 -30.34 -8.40 -19.50
CA LEU A 12 -30.04 -9.07 -18.24
C LEU A 12 -28.54 -9.33 -18.07
N LEU A 13 -27.83 -9.69 -19.15
CA LEU A 13 -26.37 -9.86 -19.12
C LEU A 13 -25.63 -8.54 -18.88
N ILE A 14 -26.13 -7.43 -19.45
CA ILE A 14 -25.57 -6.09 -19.23
C ILE A 14 -25.85 -5.59 -17.80
N LEU A 15 -27.05 -5.83 -17.26
CA LEU A 15 -27.33 -5.52 -15.86
C LEU A 15 -26.48 -6.39 -14.92
N ALA A 16 -26.36 -7.68 -15.20
CA ALA A 16 -25.55 -8.58 -14.40
C ALA A 16 -24.06 -8.16 -14.40
N SER A 17 -23.50 -7.75 -15.54
CA SER A 17 -22.12 -7.26 -15.59
C SER A 17 -21.92 -5.94 -14.83
N ALA A 18 -22.94 -5.07 -14.78
CA ALA A 18 -22.90 -3.85 -13.99
C ALA A 18 -22.91 -4.11 -12.46
N LEU A 19 -23.55 -5.19 -12.00
CA LEU A 19 -23.51 -5.60 -10.58
C LEU A 19 -22.12 -6.05 -10.12
N PHE A 20 -21.29 -6.58 -11.03
CA PHE A 20 -19.91 -6.98 -10.72
C PHE A 20 -18.88 -5.84 -10.88
N ALA A 21 -19.28 -4.71 -11.47
CA ALA A 21 -18.43 -3.55 -11.64
C ALA A 21 -18.52 -2.64 -10.40
N GLN A 22 -17.95 -3.07 -9.27
CA GLN A 22 -17.80 -2.19 -8.11
C GLN A 22 -16.69 -1.16 -8.39
N PRO A 23 -16.93 0.15 -8.16
CA PRO A 23 -15.91 1.17 -8.36
C PRO A 23 -14.72 0.88 -7.43
N LYS A 24 -13.48 0.94 -7.94
CA LYS A 24 -12.27 0.84 -7.09
C LYS A 24 -12.28 1.99 -6.10
N ILE A 25 -12.50 1.70 -4.81
CA ILE A 25 -12.55 2.72 -3.77
C ILE A 25 -11.10 3.15 -3.51
N PRO A 26 -10.72 4.40 -3.83
CA PRO A 26 -9.38 4.88 -3.52
C PRO A 26 -9.26 5.01 -2.00
N ARG A 27 -8.33 4.26 -1.42
CA ARG A 27 -8.06 4.28 0.02
C ARG A 27 -6.57 4.16 0.25
N MET A 28 -6.07 5.02 1.12
CA MET A 28 -4.65 5.11 1.45
C MET A 28 -4.36 4.44 2.78
N TYR A 29 -3.22 3.78 2.84
CA TYR A 29 -2.55 3.32 4.05
C TYR A 29 -1.29 4.15 4.29
N VAL A 30 -1.03 4.53 5.53
CA VAL A 30 0.16 5.28 5.96
C VAL A 30 0.68 4.74 7.29
N GLN A 31 1.95 4.33 7.30
CA GLN A 31 2.63 3.76 8.46
C GLN A 31 3.91 4.51 8.77
N LYS A 32 4.07 4.97 10.01
CA LYS A 32 5.33 5.57 10.47
C LYS A 32 6.42 4.51 10.59
N LEU A 33 7.62 4.86 10.12
CA LEU A 33 8.80 4.00 10.17
C LEU A 33 9.88 4.65 11.04
N VAL A 34 10.56 3.85 11.84
CA VAL A 34 11.68 4.27 12.71
C VAL A 34 12.80 3.24 12.65
N LEU A 35 14.01 3.64 13.02
CA LEU A 35 15.11 2.72 13.32
C LEU A 35 14.93 2.13 14.72
N ASP A 36 15.69 1.07 15.02
CA ASP A 36 15.68 0.38 16.32
C ASP A 36 16.07 1.27 17.51
N ASN A 37 16.87 2.30 17.26
CA ASN A 37 17.20 3.35 18.22
C ASN A 37 16.15 4.46 18.33
N GLY A 38 14.99 4.31 17.68
CA GLY A 38 13.87 5.26 17.69
C GLY A 38 14.06 6.50 16.81
N LYS A 39 15.21 6.66 16.14
CA LYS A 39 15.43 7.78 15.20
C LYS A 39 14.71 7.54 13.88
N LEU A 40 14.58 8.60 13.09
CA LEU A 40 14.10 8.48 11.72
C LEU A 40 15.15 7.75 10.86
N PRO A 41 14.72 6.83 10.00
CA PRO A 41 15.61 6.26 8.99
C PRO A 41 16.07 7.35 8.03
N PHE A 42 17.31 7.23 7.55
CA PHE A 42 17.77 8.08 6.45
C PHE A 42 17.02 7.69 5.17
N VAL A 43 16.54 8.70 4.45
CA VAL A 43 15.89 8.54 3.14
C VAL A 43 16.32 9.68 2.23
N THR A 44 16.74 9.36 1.01
CA THR A 44 17.03 10.38 0.00
C THR A 44 15.72 10.91 -0.59
N TRP A 45 15.52 12.22 -0.50
CA TRP A 45 14.37 12.86 -1.15
C TRP A 45 14.65 13.05 -2.65
N LEU A 46 13.83 12.43 -3.48
CA LEU A 46 13.84 12.55 -4.94
C LEU A 46 12.43 12.88 -5.43
N ASP A 47 12.31 13.82 -6.37
CA ASP A 47 10.99 14.19 -6.90
C ASP A 47 10.32 12.98 -7.55
N LYS A 48 9.08 12.68 -7.13
CA LYS A 48 8.23 11.60 -7.65
C LYS A 48 8.84 10.19 -7.59
N VAL A 49 9.82 9.96 -6.72
CA VAL A 49 10.46 8.65 -6.54
C VAL A 49 10.42 8.24 -5.06
N SER A 50 10.26 6.95 -4.80
CA SER A 50 10.34 6.38 -3.45
C SER A 50 11.79 6.47 -2.93
N ALA A 51 11.98 6.49 -1.62
CA ALA A 51 13.31 6.46 -1.01
C ALA A 51 14.12 5.28 -1.60
N PRO A 52 15.24 5.55 -2.31
CA PRO A 52 15.98 4.52 -3.05
C PRO A 52 16.68 3.50 -2.14
N GLU A 53 16.84 3.82 -0.85
CA GLU A 53 17.44 2.94 0.15
C GLU A 53 16.59 1.70 0.44
N TYR A 54 15.29 1.74 0.11
CA TYR A 54 14.34 0.68 0.44
C TYR A 54 13.62 0.15 -0.80
N LEU A 55 13.44 -1.17 -0.83
CA LEU A 55 12.45 -1.84 -1.66
C LEU A 55 11.22 -2.12 -0.79
N LEU A 56 10.09 -1.48 -1.10
CA LEU A 56 8.82 -1.78 -0.45
C LEU A 56 7.94 -2.59 -1.40
N GLU A 57 7.43 -3.69 -0.88
CA GLU A 57 6.50 -4.60 -1.55
C GLU A 57 5.23 -4.74 -0.71
N ALA A 58 4.08 -4.86 -1.38
CA ALA A 58 2.79 -5.08 -0.73
C ALA A 58 1.89 -5.97 -1.59
N TRP A 59 1.21 -6.92 -0.97
CA TRP A 59 0.22 -7.79 -1.61
C TRP A 59 -0.89 -8.14 -0.62
N ILE A 60 -2.05 -8.53 -1.14
CA ILE A 60 -3.11 -9.10 -0.30
C ILE A 60 -2.79 -10.57 -0.08
N THR A 61 -2.81 -11.05 1.17
CA THR A 61 -2.34 -12.40 1.55
C THR A 61 -2.99 -13.51 0.74
N ASP A 62 -4.30 -13.41 0.46
CA ASP A 62 -5.04 -14.39 -0.35
C ASP A 62 -4.73 -14.31 -1.86
N ARG A 63 -4.04 -13.25 -2.29
CA ARG A 63 -3.70 -12.95 -3.69
C ARG A 63 -2.26 -12.44 -3.81
N PRO A 64 -1.25 -13.26 -3.48
CA PRO A 64 0.15 -12.83 -3.47
C PRO A 64 0.68 -12.45 -4.87
N PHE A 65 -0.01 -12.86 -5.92
CA PHE A 65 0.29 -12.48 -7.31
C PHE A 65 -0.15 -11.05 -7.67
N ASP A 66 -1.01 -10.41 -6.87
CA ASP A 66 -1.37 -8.99 -7.00
C ASP A 66 -0.37 -8.11 -6.24
N LEU A 67 0.89 -8.22 -6.64
CA LEU A 67 2.04 -7.61 -5.98
C LEU A 67 2.26 -6.18 -6.49
N LEU A 68 2.34 -5.24 -5.56
CA LEU A 68 2.84 -3.89 -5.80
C LEU A 68 4.27 -3.79 -5.24
N SER A 69 5.14 -3.08 -5.96
CA SER A 69 6.55 -2.93 -5.59
C SER A 69 7.09 -1.58 -6.03
N THR A 70 7.91 -0.93 -5.20
CA THR A 70 8.56 0.35 -5.53
C THR A 70 9.56 0.26 -6.68
N ASP A 71 10.02 -0.94 -7.03
CA ASP A 71 10.92 -1.13 -8.18
C ASP A 71 10.17 -1.14 -9.52
N THR A 72 8.89 -1.49 -9.51
CA THR A 72 8.07 -1.65 -10.73
C THR A 72 6.93 -0.63 -10.84
N HIS A 73 6.58 0.04 -9.74
CA HIS A 73 5.46 0.98 -9.66
C HIS A 73 5.90 2.36 -9.19
N THR A 74 5.09 3.36 -9.55
CA THR A 74 5.34 4.76 -9.19
C THR A 74 4.95 5.06 -7.74
N VAL A 75 5.40 6.21 -7.22
CA VAL A 75 5.05 6.70 -5.87
C VAL A 75 3.56 6.87 -5.61
N HIS A 76 2.72 6.90 -6.65
CA HIS A 76 1.27 6.94 -6.50
C HIS A 76 0.66 5.58 -6.12
N HIS A 77 1.41 4.48 -6.30
CA HIS A 77 1.01 3.12 -5.91
C HIS A 77 1.44 2.85 -4.48
N LEU A 78 2.73 2.92 -4.24
CA LEU A 78 3.35 2.71 -2.95
C LEU A 78 4.69 3.43 -2.89
N ALA A 79 5.10 3.85 -1.70
CA ALA A 79 6.36 4.55 -1.50
C ALA A 79 6.83 4.50 -0.04
N VAL A 80 8.14 4.56 0.13
CA VAL A 80 8.78 5.03 1.36
C VAL A 80 9.14 6.50 1.13
N SER A 81 8.71 7.41 2.00
CA SER A 81 8.96 8.83 1.80
C SER A 81 9.02 9.60 3.12
N GLN A 82 9.78 10.70 3.12
CA GLN A 82 9.72 11.70 4.18
C GLN A 82 8.50 12.60 3.97
N VAL A 83 7.77 12.88 5.04
CA VAL A 83 6.64 13.82 5.09
C VAL A 83 6.80 14.78 6.27
N GLY A 84 6.07 15.89 6.24
CA GLY A 84 6.22 16.99 7.19
C GLY A 84 6.90 18.19 6.54
N ASP A 85 6.86 19.33 7.22
CA ASP A 85 7.49 20.58 6.78
C ASP A 85 8.57 21.07 7.76
N GLY A 86 8.76 20.36 8.89
CA GLY A 86 9.69 20.73 9.94
C GLY A 86 9.28 21.97 10.75
N ILE A 87 8.16 22.61 10.41
CA ILE A 87 7.68 23.85 11.04
C ILE A 87 6.38 23.57 11.79
N LYS A 88 5.32 23.23 11.05
CA LYS A 88 4.00 22.90 11.59
C LYS A 88 3.89 21.41 11.90
N PHE A 89 4.54 20.58 11.08
CA PHE A 89 4.56 19.14 11.22
C PHE A 89 6.01 18.66 11.20
N PRO A 90 6.51 18.08 12.32
CA PRO A 90 7.83 17.47 12.35
C PRO A 90 8.01 16.48 11.21
N PHE A 91 9.21 16.42 10.67
CA PHE A 91 9.52 15.43 9.65
C PHE A 91 9.36 14.01 10.21
N THR A 92 8.82 13.12 9.40
CA THR A 92 8.75 11.68 9.69
C THR A 92 8.90 10.89 8.40
N VAL A 93 9.38 9.65 8.51
CA VAL A 93 9.42 8.73 7.38
C VAL A 93 8.24 7.78 7.48
N VAL A 94 7.59 7.53 6.34
CA VAL A 94 6.41 6.68 6.26
C VAL A 94 6.49 5.72 5.08
N ALA A 95 5.93 4.52 5.26
CA ALA A 95 5.46 3.70 4.15
C ALA A 95 4.03 4.12 3.79
N LYS A 96 3.74 4.19 2.49
CA LYS A 96 2.41 4.51 1.96
C LYS A 96 2.01 3.48 0.93
N LEU A 97 0.72 3.19 0.87
CA LEU A 97 0.10 2.33 -0.14
C LEU A 97 -1.27 2.88 -0.53
N GLN A 98 -1.54 2.98 -1.83
CA GLN A 98 -2.86 3.29 -2.37
C GLN A 98 -3.55 1.97 -2.75
N LEU A 99 -4.48 1.51 -1.91
CA LEU A 99 -5.14 0.21 -2.08
C LEU A 99 -5.91 0.12 -3.40
N GLY A 100 -6.43 1.25 -3.89
CA GLY A 100 -7.12 1.31 -5.19
C GLY A 100 -6.26 0.94 -6.40
N ASN A 101 -4.93 0.84 -6.23
CA ASN A 101 -4.00 0.48 -7.29
C ASN A 101 -3.69 -1.02 -7.37
N PHE A 102 -4.21 -1.85 -6.45
CA PHE A 102 -4.24 -3.29 -6.66
C PHE A 102 -5.02 -3.62 -7.94
N LYS A 103 -4.63 -4.70 -8.62
CA LYS A 103 -5.31 -5.16 -9.85
C LYS A 103 -6.75 -5.53 -9.51
N PHE A 104 -6.95 -6.30 -8.44
CA PHE A 104 -8.26 -6.69 -7.93
C PHE A 104 -8.76 -5.70 -6.86
N HIS A 105 -10.08 -5.63 -6.70
CA HIS A 105 -10.67 -4.82 -5.64
C HIS A 105 -10.28 -5.40 -4.28
N TRP A 106 -9.99 -4.52 -3.33
CA TRP A 106 -9.72 -4.87 -1.94
C TRP A 106 -11.04 -4.88 -1.16
N HIS A 107 -11.14 -5.72 -0.13
CA HIS A 107 -12.31 -5.79 0.74
C HIS A 107 -11.91 -5.61 2.20
N PRO A 108 -12.77 -5.00 3.04
CA PRO A 108 -12.59 -5.03 4.48
C PRO A 108 -12.40 -6.47 5.01
N GLY A 109 -11.56 -6.61 6.03
CA GLY A 109 -11.15 -7.89 6.61
C GLY A 109 -10.07 -8.64 5.83
N GLU A 110 -9.73 -8.23 4.60
CA GLU A 110 -8.58 -8.79 3.90
C GLU A 110 -7.26 -8.29 4.52
N ILE A 111 -6.24 -9.14 4.51
CA ILE A 111 -4.92 -8.84 5.09
C ILE A 111 -3.99 -8.38 3.97
N ILE A 112 -3.37 -7.22 4.15
CA ILE A 112 -2.26 -6.75 3.34
C ILE A 112 -0.97 -7.20 4.03
N HIS A 113 -0.12 -7.92 3.31
CA HIS A 113 1.22 -8.23 3.75
C HIS A 113 2.20 -7.24 3.13
N PHE A 114 3.10 -6.72 3.94
CA PHE A 114 4.15 -5.79 3.54
C PHE A 114 5.52 -6.40 3.76
N ARG A 115 6.43 -6.13 2.82
CA ARG A 115 7.84 -6.49 2.92
C ARG A 115 8.70 -5.29 2.56
N LEU A 116 9.56 -4.89 3.47
CA LEU A 116 10.51 -3.81 3.28
C LEU A 116 11.93 -4.37 3.36
N THR A 117 12.69 -4.20 2.29
CA THR A 117 14.10 -4.61 2.22
C THR A 117 14.99 -3.36 2.18
N HIS A 118 15.94 -3.25 3.10
CA HIS A 118 16.99 -2.23 3.02
C HIS A 118 18.05 -2.68 2.00
N LYS A 119 18.14 -1.98 0.86
CA LYS A 119 18.85 -2.47 -0.33
C LYS A 119 20.34 -2.68 -0.10
N GLU A 120 20.99 -1.84 0.70
CA GLU A 120 22.43 -1.95 0.96
C GLU A 120 22.76 -3.17 1.83
N THR A 121 21.98 -3.40 2.89
CA THR A 121 22.27 -4.49 3.86
C THR A 121 21.60 -5.81 3.51
N GLY A 122 20.56 -5.81 2.67
CA GLY A 122 19.70 -6.96 2.42
C GLY A 122 18.79 -7.36 3.59
N GLN A 123 18.79 -6.61 4.71
CA GLN A 123 17.91 -6.86 5.85
C GLN A 123 16.45 -6.56 5.50
N ILE A 124 15.55 -7.33 6.10
CA ILE A 124 14.13 -7.33 5.78
C ILE A 124 13.30 -7.04 7.04
N LYS A 125 12.22 -6.27 6.88
CA LYS A 125 11.12 -6.16 7.83
C LYS A 125 9.81 -6.50 7.13
N GLU A 126 9.04 -7.39 7.74
CA GLU A 126 7.70 -7.77 7.30
C GLU A 126 6.68 -7.38 8.38
N TRP A 127 5.47 -7.03 7.95
CA TRP A 127 4.32 -6.76 8.81
C TRP A 127 3.03 -6.92 8.01
N GLU A 128 1.91 -6.94 8.73
CA GLU A 128 0.58 -7.11 8.14
C GLU A 128 -0.36 -6.01 8.60
N GLU A 129 -1.35 -5.70 7.77
CA GLU A 129 -2.46 -4.79 8.07
C GLU A 129 -3.78 -5.45 7.64
N GLU A 130 -4.70 -5.66 8.58
CA GLU A 130 -6.08 -6.00 8.24
C GLU A 130 -6.81 -4.75 7.76
N ILE A 131 -7.42 -4.79 6.58
CA ILE A 131 -8.15 -3.64 6.05
C ILE A 131 -9.41 -3.40 6.89
N PRO A 132 -9.52 -2.28 7.63
CA PRO A 132 -10.68 -2.06 8.47
C PRO A 132 -11.90 -1.69 7.62
N GLU A 133 -13.09 -1.78 8.20
CA GLU A 133 -14.31 -1.28 7.56
C GLU A 133 -14.25 0.21 7.20
N GLY A 134 -15.10 0.63 6.27
CA GLY A 134 -15.26 2.02 5.85
C GLY A 134 -14.27 2.52 4.78
N SER A 135 -14.19 3.84 4.62
CA SER A 135 -13.46 4.50 3.52
C SER A 135 -12.38 5.48 3.98
N TYR A 136 -12.19 5.63 5.30
CA TYR A 136 -11.20 6.55 5.85
C TYR A 136 -9.77 6.09 5.60
N LEU A 137 -8.84 7.05 5.64
CA LEU A 137 -7.40 6.78 5.64
C LEU A 137 -7.05 5.80 6.76
N ILE A 138 -6.31 4.74 6.42
CA ILE A 138 -5.71 3.82 7.39
C ILE A 138 -4.38 4.44 7.82
N LYS A 139 -4.24 4.81 9.09
CA LYS A 139 -3.15 5.66 9.56
C LYS A 139 -2.58 5.19 10.90
N HIS A 140 -1.31 4.82 10.88
CA HIS A 140 -0.55 4.39 12.05
C HIS A 140 0.68 5.29 12.23
N LEU A 141 0.48 6.46 12.85
CA LEU A 141 1.58 7.38 13.17
C LEU A 141 2.05 7.30 14.63
N GLU A 142 1.19 6.79 15.52
CA GLU A 142 1.49 6.66 16.94
C GLU A 142 2.09 5.29 17.30
N ASP A 143 1.94 4.30 16.40
CA ASP A 143 2.52 2.96 16.52
C ASP A 143 3.53 2.73 15.39
N PRO A 144 4.79 3.17 15.57
CA PRO A 144 5.78 3.10 14.51
C PRO A 144 6.33 1.69 14.32
N ILE A 145 6.61 1.32 13.08
CA ILE A 145 7.31 0.07 12.76
C ILE A 145 8.81 0.31 12.75
N VAL A 146 9.52 -0.52 13.51
CA VAL A 146 10.98 -0.58 13.49
C VAL A 146 11.44 -1.30 12.22
N ILE A 147 12.28 -0.64 11.43
CA ILE A 147 12.78 -1.11 10.14
C ILE A 147 14.32 -1.20 10.12
N PRO A 148 14.90 -1.99 9.20
CA PRO A 148 16.34 -1.96 8.95
C PRO A 148 16.81 -0.60 8.41
N PRO A 149 18.14 -0.33 8.38
CA PRO A 149 19.20 -1.19 8.91
C PRO A 149 19.16 -1.25 10.44
N TYR A 150 19.21 -2.48 10.97
CA TYR A 150 19.27 -2.68 12.41
C TYR A 150 20.69 -2.42 12.90
N SER A 151 20.82 -1.77 14.05
CA SER A 151 22.09 -1.62 14.75
C SER A 151 22.69 -3.01 14.96
N LYS A 152 24.00 -3.14 14.75
CA LYS A 152 24.69 -4.38 15.13
C LYS A 152 24.55 -4.51 16.65
N ASP A 153 23.93 -5.61 17.10
CA ASP A 153 23.94 -5.98 18.52
C ASP A 153 25.39 -5.91 19.01
N LYS A 154 25.65 -5.12 20.04
CA LYS A 154 26.97 -5.00 20.66
C LYS A 154 27.20 -6.12 21.66
#